data_AF-A0A661VBG5-F1
#
_entry.id   AF-A0A661VBG5-F1
#
_cell.length_a   1.000
_cell.length_b   1.000
_cell.length_c   1.000
_cell.angle_alpha   90.00
_cell.angle_beta   90.00
_cell.angle_gamma   90.00
#
_symmetry.space_group_name_H-M   'P 1'
#
loop_
_entity.id
_entity.type
_entity.pdbx_description
1 polymer ?
#
loop_
_entity_poly.entity_id
_entity_poly.type
_entity_poly.pdbx_seq_one_letter_code
_entity_poly.pdbx_strand_id
1 'polypeptide(L)'
;MPAQIGQGITVWTATTETNKKQKELAQTVLGALGKEIYVADEKYLDMVTALGGSGAAYVFLFIEAFIDAGVHIGLPRSIAQEVVLQTMIGSTCAVEKMGKHPAELKNMVTSPGGTTTEALLQLEKGAFRYHLLEAVAAAHAKAQRL
;
A
#
# COMPACT_ATOMS: atom_id res chain seq x y z
N MET A 1 11.47 2.61 -6.95
CA MET A 1 11.05 2.09 -5.64
C MET A 1 10.78 3.25 -4.69
N PRO A 2 9.77 3.22 -3.81
CA PRO A 2 9.43 4.35 -2.92
C PRO A 2 10.58 4.87 -2.04
N ALA A 3 11.52 4.01 -1.65
CA ALA A 3 12.73 4.39 -0.90
C ALA A 3 13.62 5.41 -1.63
N GLN A 4 13.63 5.42 -2.98
CA GLN A 4 14.44 6.36 -3.76
C GLN A 4 13.97 7.81 -3.65
N ILE A 5 12.75 8.02 -3.15
CA ILE A 5 12.17 9.35 -2.91
C ILE A 5 11.92 9.59 -1.41
N GLY A 6 12.56 8.81 -0.53
CA GLY A 6 12.42 8.93 0.93
C GLY A 6 11.04 8.52 1.46
N GLN A 7 10.25 7.80 0.67
CA GLN A 7 8.90 7.30 1.04
C GLN A 7 8.89 5.77 1.15
N GLY A 8 10.04 5.17 1.48
CA GLY A 8 10.15 3.75 1.77
C GLY A 8 9.52 3.38 3.12
N ILE A 9 9.28 2.08 3.30
CA ILE A 9 9.02 1.46 4.59
C ILE A 9 10.02 0.32 4.77
N THR A 10 10.76 0.34 5.87
CA THR A 10 11.69 -0.75 6.22
C THR A 10 11.30 -1.34 7.57
N VAL A 11 11.02 -2.64 7.60
CA VAL A 11 10.86 -3.37 8.86
C VAL A 11 12.11 -4.18 9.09
N TRP A 12 12.65 -4.12 10.30
CA TRP A 12 13.94 -4.73 10.63
C TRP A 12 13.90 -5.30 12.04
N THR A 13 14.76 -6.28 12.27
CA THR A 13 15.00 -6.88 13.58
C THR A 13 16.48 -6.89 13.87
N ALA A 14 16.86 -7.26 15.09
CA ALA A 14 18.25 -7.39 15.48
C ALA A 14 18.40 -8.51 16.51
N THR A 15 19.51 -9.23 16.43
CA THR A 15 19.85 -10.28 17.40
C THR A 15 20.05 -9.69 18.80
N THR A 16 20.00 -10.55 19.83
CA THR A 16 20.25 -10.19 21.22
C THR A 16 21.66 -9.64 21.47
N GLU A 17 22.60 -9.98 20.58
CA GLU A 17 23.99 -9.50 20.62
C GLU A 17 24.14 -8.05 20.14
N THR A 18 23.14 -7.53 19.43
CA THR A 18 23.18 -6.17 18.89
C THR A 18 22.90 -5.16 20.00
N ASN A 19 23.90 -4.32 20.30
CA ASN A 19 23.79 -3.33 21.36
C ASN A 19 22.96 -2.11 20.94
N LYS A 20 22.60 -1.27 21.93
CA LYS A 20 21.75 -0.09 21.72
C LYS A 20 22.31 0.88 20.67
N LYS A 21 23.61 1.18 20.71
CA LYS A 21 24.26 2.11 19.76
C LYS A 21 24.20 1.59 18.33
N GLN A 22 24.36 0.28 18.14
CA GLN A 22 24.24 -0.36 16.83
C GLN A 22 22.80 -0.29 16.31
N LYS A 23 21.80 -0.50 17.18
CA LYS A 23 20.39 -0.35 16.82
C LYS A 23 20.05 1.10 16.42
N GLU A 24 20.54 2.08 17.17
CA GLU A 24 20.35 3.51 16.86
C GLU A 24 20.99 3.91 15.53
N LEU A 25 22.18 3.37 15.22
CA LEU A 25 22.83 3.58 13.94
C LEU A 25 22.00 2.98 12.79
N ALA A 26 21.57 1.72 12.94
CA ALA A 26 20.72 1.07 11.95
C ALA A 26 19.42 1.87 11.72
N GLN A 27 18.76 2.30 12.80
CA GLN A 27 17.56 3.12 12.75
C GLN A 27 17.80 4.43 11.99
N THR A 28 18.93 5.11 12.22
CA THR A 28 19.29 6.35 11.54
C THR A 28 19.47 6.15 10.04
N VAL A 29 20.17 5.08 9.65
CA VAL A 29 20.42 4.75 8.23
C VAL A 29 19.13 4.35 7.53
N LEU A 30 18.32 3.48 8.14
CA LEU A 30 17.06 3.01 7.56
C LEU A 30 16.02 4.13 7.49
N GLY A 31 15.97 5.01 8.50
CA GLY A 31 15.11 6.17 8.54
C GLY A 31 15.40 7.20 7.45
N ALA A 32 16.62 7.23 6.89
CA ALA A 32 16.94 8.08 5.75
C ALA A 32 16.21 7.66 4.45
N LEU A 33 15.72 6.41 4.38
CA LEU A 33 15.01 5.86 3.23
C LEU A 33 13.48 6.02 3.34
N GLY A 34 12.98 6.44 4.50
CA GLY A 34 11.55 6.60 4.80
C GLY A 34 11.20 6.17 6.22
N LYS A 35 10.00 5.61 6.43
CA LYS A 35 9.59 5.11 7.74
C LYS A 35 10.33 3.80 8.05
N GLU A 36 10.72 3.62 9.31
CA GLU A 36 11.29 2.37 9.80
C GLU A 36 10.45 1.83 10.97
N ILE A 37 10.40 0.50 11.09
CA ILE A 37 9.74 -0.18 12.21
C ILE A 37 10.66 -1.29 12.70
N TYR A 38 11.05 -1.20 13.96
CA TYR A 38 11.71 -2.30 14.65
C TYR A 38 10.70 -3.35 15.11
N VAL A 39 10.95 -4.62 14.81
CA VAL A 39 10.18 -5.76 15.32
C VAL A 39 11.10 -6.70 16.12
N ALA A 40 10.57 -7.23 17.23
CA ALA A 40 11.34 -8.12 18.09
C ALA A 40 11.42 -9.57 17.57
N ASP A 41 10.48 -9.98 16.72
CA ASP A 41 10.37 -11.34 16.19
C ASP A 41 10.64 -11.31 14.69
N GLU A 42 11.63 -12.10 14.27
CA GLU A 42 12.08 -12.19 12.87
C GLU A 42 11.00 -12.72 11.93
N LYS A 43 10.01 -13.48 12.44
CA LYS A 43 8.91 -14.01 11.62
C LYS A 43 8.10 -12.92 10.90
N TYR A 44 8.13 -11.68 11.41
CA TYR A 44 7.44 -10.56 10.78
C TYR A 44 8.13 -10.06 9.51
N LEU A 45 9.42 -10.37 9.28
CA LEU A 45 10.15 -9.91 8.10
C LEU A 45 9.59 -10.52 6.81
N ASP A 46 9.24 -11.81 6.81
CA ASP A 46 8.61 -12.47 5.65
C ASP A 46 7.23 -11.88 5.35
N MET A 47 6.46 -11.56 6.40
CA MET A 47 5.13 -10.95 6.29
C MET A 47 5.23 -9.54 5.69
N VAL A 48 6.21 -8.75 6.15
CA VAL A 48 6.47 -7.41 5.62
C VAL A 48 6.99 -7.48 4.19
N THR A 49 7.80 -8.48 3.84
CA THR A 49 8.27 -8.63 2.45
C THR A 49 7.11 -8.85 1.49
N ALA A 50 6.15 -9.69 1.89
CA ALA A 50 4.92 -9.93 1.12
C ALA A 50 4.01 -8.69 1.01
N LEU A 51 3.92 -7.90 2.09
CA LEU A 51 3.03 -6.75 2.15
C LEU A 51 3.65 -5.45 1.65
N GLY A 52 4.86 -5.12 2.06
CA GLY A 52 5.56 -3.88 1.76
C GLY A 52 6.39 -3.97 0.48
N GLY A 53 7.30 -4.95 0.41
CA GLY A 53 8.20 -5.12 -0.74
C GLY A 53 7.43 -5.40 -2.03
N SER A 54 6.56 -6.41 -2.01
CA SER A 54 5.67 -6.73 -3.14
C SER A 54 4.50 -5.75 -3.26
N GLY A 55 4.12 -5.08 -2.16
CA GLY A 55 3.02 -4.12 -2.10
C GLY A 55 3.14 -2.97 -3.08
N ALA A 56 4.35 -2.45 -3.29
CA ALA A 56 4.57 -1.37 -4.25
C ALA A 56 4.14 -1.77 -5.67
N ALA A 57 4.38 -3.03 -6.07
CA ALA A 57 3.95 -3.53 -7.37
C ALA A 57 2.41 -3.60 -7.48
N TYR A 58 1.72 -4.00 -6.41
CA TYR A 58 0.25 -4.02 -6.39
C TYR A 58 -0.33 -2.60 -6.56
N VAL A 59 0.29 -1.62 -5.91
CA VAL A 59 -0.10 -0.21 -6.03
C VAL A 59 0.16 0.32 -7.45
N PHE A 60 1.30 0.00 -8.06
CA PHE A 60 1.57 0.41 -9.45
C PHE A 60 0.60 -0.22 -10.44
N LEU A 61 0.30 -1.51 -10.29
CA LEU A 61 -0.70 -2.19 -11.11
C LEU A 61 -2.10 -1.56 -10.94
N PHE A 62 -2.48 -1.22 -9.71
CA PHE A 62 -3.74 -0.53 -9.45
C PHE A 62 -3.79 0.85 -10.12
N ILE A 63 -2.72 1.65 -10.02
CA ILE A 63 -2.63 2.96 -10.66
C ILE A 63 -2.74 2.81 -12.19
N GLU A 64 -2.00 1.88 -12.79
CA GLU A 64 -2.04 1.60 -14.22
C GLU A 64 -3.47 1.24 -14.68
N ALA A 65 -4.09 0.26 -14.02
CA ALA A 65 -5.45 -0.18 -14.34
C ALA A 65 -6.49 0.94 -14.15
N PHE A 66 -6.32 1.79 -13.14
CA PHE A 66 -7.24 2.89 -12.86
C PHE A 66 -7.11 4.02 -13.90
N ILE A 67 -5.89 4.31 -14.37
CA ILE A 67 -5.67 5.23 -15.49
C ILE A 67 -6.32 4.69 -16.76
N ASP A 68 -6.11 3.41 -17.07
CA ASP A 68 -6.69 2.77 -18.23
C ASP A 68 -8.23 2.76 -18.19
N ALA A 69 -8.84 2.59 -17.01
CA ALA A 69 -10.28 2.74 -16.83
C ALA A 69 -10.77 4.17 -17.15
N GLY A 70 -10.02 5.20 -16.74
CA GLY A 70 -10.30 6.59 -17.10
C GLY A 70 -10.22 6.83 -18.60
N VAL A 71 -9.21 6.27 -19.26
CA VAL A 71 -9.06 6.33 -20.73
C VAL A 71 -10.20 5.60 -21.44
N HIS A 72 -10.61 4.44 -20.92
CA HIS A 72 -11.71 3.64 -21.48
C HIS A 72 -13.03 4.42 -21.53
N ILE A 73 -13.30 5.27 -20.55
CA ILE A 73 -14.50 6.13 -20.53
C ILE A 73 -14.32 7.46 -21.30
N GLY A 74 -13.20 7.64 -22.00
CA GLY A 74 -12.97 8.75 -22.92
C GLY A 74 -12.09 9.89 -22.42
N LEU A 75 -11.46 9.77 -21.24
CA LEU A 75 -10.50 10.78 -20.79
C LEU A 75 -9.20 10.72 -21.60
N PRO A 76 -8.58 11.87 -21.92
CA PRO A 76 -7.19 11.89 -22.35
C PRO A 76 -6.29 11.24 -21.29
N ARG A 77 -5.35 10.40 -21.71
CA ARG A 77 -4.47 9.64 -20.79
C ARG A 77 -3.73 10.55 -19.80
N SER A 78 -3.27 11.72 -20.22
CA SER A 78 -2.61 12.69 -19.34
C SER A 78 -3.52 13.17 -18.22
N ILE A 79 -4.79 13.48 -18.52
CA ILE A 79 -5.78 13.90 -17.52
C ILE A 79 -6.12 12.73 -16.59
N ALA A 80 -6.35 11.53 -17.13
CA ALA A 80 -6.62 10.34 -16.33
C ALA A 80 -5.48 10.05 -15.35
N GLN A 81 -4.23 10.18 -15.79
CA GLN A 81 -3.05 10.03 -14.94
C GLN A 81 -3.03 11.04 -13.80
N GLU A 82 -3.25 12.32 -14.07
CA GLU A 82 -3.25 13.36 -13.04
C GLU A 82 -4.37 13.15 -12.00
N VAL A 83 -5.58 12.83 -12.48
CA VAL A 83 -6.75 12.56 -11.62
C VAL A 83 -6.50 11.34 -10.73
N VAL A 84 -5.98 10.23 -11.28
CA VAL A 84 -5.74 9.00 -10.51
C VAL A 84 -4.66 9.22 -9.47
N LEU A 85 -3.53 9.83 -9.83
CA LEU A 85 -2.44 10.09 -8.89
C LEU A 85 -2.89 10.98 -7.74
N GLN A 86 -3.60 12.08 -8.03
CA GLN A 86 -4.09 12.98 -6.99
C GLN A 86 -5.17 12.33 -6.12
N THR A 87 -6.04 11.50 -6.71
CA THR A 87 -7.05 10.72 -5.97
C THR A 87 -6.39 9.75 -4.99
N MET A 88 -5.34 9.06 -5.42
CA MET A 88 -4.57 8.13 -4.58
C MET A 88 -3.86 8.86 -3.43
N ILE A 89 -3.17 9.96 -3.73
CA ILE A 89 -2.47 10.78 -2.73
C ILE A 89 -3.47 11.35 -1.71
N GLY A 90 -4.58 11.93 -2.18
CA GLY A 90 -5.60 12.51 -1.31
C GLY A 90 -6.25 11.46 -0.40
N SER A 91 -6.56 10.27 -0.94
CA SER A 91 -7.20 9.19 -0.18
C SER A 91 -6.29 8.62 0.90
N THR A 92 -5.01 8.38 0.60
CA THR A 92 -4.05 7.87 1.60
C THR A 92 -3.75 8.92 2.67
N CYS A 93 -3.61 10.19 2.28
CA CYS A 93 -3.44 11.32 3.20
C CYS A 93 -4.66 11.49 4.12
N ALA A 94 -5.88 11.30 3.61
CA ALA A 94 -7.09 11.34 4.43
C ALA A 94 -7.12 10.23 5.49
N VAL A 95 -6.72 9.01 5.13
CA VAL A 95 -6.59 7.89 6.09
C VAL A 95 -5.60 8.25 7.21
N GLU A 96 -4.43 8.76 6.85
CA GLU A 96 -3.39 9.11 7.83
C GLU A 96 -3.81 10.29 8.73
N LYS A 97 -4.35 11.36 8.15
CA LYS A 97 -4.60 12.61 8.88
C LYS A 97 -5.91 12.63 9.65
N MET A 98 -6.94 11.92 9.18
CA MET A 98 -8.26 11.93 9.82
C MET A 98 -8.37 10.87 10.92
N GLY A 99 -7.48 9.88 10.95
CA GLY A 99 -7.49 8.80 11.96
C GLY A 99 -8.76 7.94 11.94
N LYS A 100 -9.56 8.03 10.88
CA LYS A 100 -10.81 7.28 10.72
C LYS A 100 -10.54 5.93 10.08
N HIS A 101 -11.38 4.96 10.42
CA HIS A 101 -11.30 3.65 9.78
C HIS A 101 -11.55 3.78 8.25
N PRO A 102 -10.80 3.07 7.38
CA PRO A 102 -10.99 3.19 5.93
C PRO A 102 -12.42 2.93 5.44
N ALA A 103 -13.15 2.02 6.10
CA ALA A 103 -14.55 1.78 5.78
C ALA A 103 -15.45 3.00 6.06
N GLU A 104 -15.15 3.79 7.10
CA GLU A 104 -15.89 5.02 7.40
C GLU A 104 -15.61 6.07 6.32
N LEU A 105 -14.35 6.28 5.96
CA LEU A 105 -13.97 7.21 4.89
C LEU A 105 -14.59 6.83 3.54
N LYS A 106 -14.61 5.53 3.21
CA LYS A 106 -15.32 5.01 2.03
C LYS A 106 -16.81 5.35 2.09
N ASN A 107 -17.46 5.15 3.24
CA ASN A 107 -18.88 5.46 3.40
C ASN A 107 -19.16 6.97 3.27
N MET A 108 -18.26 7.83 3.75
CA MET A 108 -18.40 9.29 3.63
C MET A 108 -18.43 9.79 2.18
N VAL A 109 -17.80 9.06 1.24
CA VAL A 109 -17.78 9.38 -0.20
C VAL A 109 -18.76 8.53 -1.03
N THR A 110 -19.62 7.76 -0.36
CA THR A 110 -20.59 6.86 -1.00
C THR A 110 -22.01 7.36 -0.73
N SER A 111 -22.60 8.03 -1.71
CA SER A 111 -24.00 8.45 -1.64
C SER A 111 -24.94 7.30 -2.06
N PRO A 112 -26.11 7.14 -1.39
CA PRO A 112 -27.12 6.16 -1.80
C PRO A 112 -27.53 6.34 -3.26
N GLY A 113 -27.47 5.27 -4.06
CA GLY A 113 -27.80 5.31 -5.50
C GLY A 113 -26.83 6.12 -6.37
N GLY A 114 -25.70 6.58 -5.82
CA GLY A 114 -24.68 7.34 -6.55
C GLY A 114 -23.72 6.45 -7.34
N THR A 115 -22.89 7.10 -8.16
CA THR A 115 -21.86 6.45 -9.01
C THR A 115 -20.88 5.59 -8.20
N THR A 116 -20.47 6.06 -7.02
CA THR A 116 -19.56 5.31 -6.11
C THR A 116 -20.16 3.97 -5.70
N THR A 117 -21.47 3.92 -5.43
CA THR A 117 -22.16 2.69 -4.99
C THR A 117 -22.14 1.64 -6.11
N GLU A 118 -22.44 2.04 -7.34
CA GLU A 118 -22.41 1.15 -8.51
C GLU A 118 -20.98 0.62 -8.78
N ALA A 119 -19.98 1.50 -8.70
CA ALA A 119 -18.59 1.11 -8.88
C ALA A 119 -18.12 0.11 -7.80
N LEU A 120 -18.42 0.39 -6.52
CA LEU A 120 -18.10 -0.52 -5.41
C LEU A 120 -18.80 -1.87 -5.56
N LEU A 121 -20.05 -1.90 -6.01
CA LEU A 121 -20.76 -3.15 -6.28
C LEU A 121 -20.04 -4.00 -7.33
N GLN A 122 -19.54 -3.40 -8.41
CA GLN A 122 -18.78 -4.13 -9.44
C GLN A 122 -17.44 -4.64 -8.90
N LEU A 123 -16.73 -3.86 -8.09
CA LEU A 123 -15.48 -4.29 -7.47
C LEU A 123 -15.70 -5.49 -6.53
N GLU A 124 -16.79 -5.48 -5.75
CA GLU A 124 -17.13 -6.61 -4.86
C GLU A 124 -17.58 -7.84 -5.66
N LYS A 125 -18.35 -7.67 -6.76
CA LYS A 125 -18.69 -8.77 -7.69
C LYS A 125 -17.46 -9.39 -8.34
N GLY A 126 -16.46 -8.57 -8.66
CA GLY A 126 -15.16 -9.00 -9.15
C GLY A 126 -14.23 -9.58 -8.08
N ALA A 127 -14.73 -9.82 -6.87
CA ALA A 127 -13.98 -10.41 -5.77
C ALA A 127 -12.68 -9.65 -5.44
N PHE A 128 -12.68 -8.31 -5.56
CA PHE A 128 -11.49 -7.47 -5.40
C PHE A 128 -10.71 -7.77 -4.11
N ARG A 129 -11.42 -7.87 -2.98
CA ARG A 129 -10.81 -8.16 -1.67
C ARG A 129 -10.17 -9.54 -1.61
N TYR A 130 -10.83 -10.52 -2.24
CA TYR A 130 -10.33 -11.89 -2.30
C TYR A 130 -9.04 -11.95 -3.12
N HIS A 131 -9.02 -11.32 -4.31
CA HIS A 131 -7.82 -11.30 -5.13
C HIS A 131 -6.64 -10.58 -4.48
N LEU A 132 -6.90 -9.48 -3.74
CA LEU A 132 -5.84 -8.81 -2.98
C LEU A 132 -5.30 -9.70 -1.85
N LEU A 133 -6.17 -10.42 -1.15
CA LEU A 133 -5.79 -11.39 -0.12
C LEU A 133 -4.92 -12.51 -0.71
N GLU A 134 -5.37 -13.13 -1.80
CA GLU A 134 -4.64 -14.22 -2.46
C GLU A 134 -3.28 -13.75 -2.99
N ALA A 135 -3.18 -12.54 -3.53
CA ALA A 135 -1.92 -11.97 -3.99
C ALA A 135 -0.91 -11.84 -2.83
N VAL A 136 -1.33 -11.30 -1.68
CA VAL A 136 -0.48 -11.17 -0.48
C VAL A 136 -0.12 -12.55 0.07
N ALA A 137 -1.07 -13.48 0.15
CA ALA A 137 -0.84 -14.83 0.63
C ALA A 137 0.17 -15.60 -0.26
N ALA A 138 0.04 -15.48 -1.58
CA ALA A 138 0.96 -16.08 -2.53
C ALA A 138 2.38 -15.51 -2.39
N ALA A 139 2.51 -14.19 -2.24
CA ALA A 139 3.81 -13.55 -2.00
C ALA A 139 4.43 -14.00 -0.67
N HIS A 140 3.63 -14.12 0.39
CA HIS A 140 4.09 -14.60 1.69
C HIS A 140 4.55 -16.07 1.62
N ALA A 141 3.75 -16.93 1.01
CA ALA A 141 4.11 -18.34 0.83
C ALA A 141 5.38 -18.52 -0.01
N LYS A 142 5.65 -17.61 -0.96
CA LYS A 142 6.91 -17.60 -1.71
C LYS A 142 8.08 -17.13 -0.86
N ALA A 143 7.90 -16.07 -0.06
CA ALA A 143 8.94 -15.55 0.84
C ALA A 143 9.42 -16.62 1.83
N GLN A 144 8.50 -17.40 2.42
CA GLN A 144 8.84 -18.50 3.34
C GLN A 144 9.60 -19.68 2.69
N ARG A 145 9.70 -19.71 1.36
CA ARG A 145 10.41 -20.76 0.60
C ARG A 145 11.73 -20.27 0.00
N LEU A 146 12.11 -19.03 0.26
CA LEU A 146 13.41 -18.45 -0.12
C LEU A 146 14.35 -18.53 1.08
#